data_AF-A0A851K8V8-F1
#
_entry.id   AF-A0A851K8V8-F1
#
_cell.length_a   1.000
_cell.length_b   1.000
_cell.length_c   1.000
_cell.angle_alpha   90.00
_cell.angle_beta   90.00
_cell.angle_gamma   90.00
#
_symmetry.space_group_name_H-M   'P 1'
#
loop_
_entity.id
_entity.type
_entity.pdbx_description
1 polymer ?
#
loop_
_entity_poly.entity_id
_entity_poly.type
_entity_poly.pdbx_seq_one_letter_code
_entity_poly.pdbx_strand_id
1 'polypeptide(L)'
;MEQFNPSLRNFISMGKTYEKALASMTYAAKGYFDALVKMGELASESQGSKELGDVLFQMAEVHRQIQNQLEEMLKSFHNELLTQLEQKVELDSRYLSAALKKYQTEQRSKGDSLDKCQAELKKLRKKSQGSKNPQKYSDKELQYIEAISNKQGELENYVSDGYKTALTEERRRFCFLVEKQCAVAKSAITYHAKGKEMLTQKLPLWQQSCSDPNKIPDRAIQLMQQMAASSNGTIMPSPLSTSKSNLIISDPIPGAKPLPVPPELAPFVGRMSAQEAMPVMNGVSGSDSDGYNHWSEMKPAQPKSLSPPQPQKQLSDSYSNTLPVRKNVPPKNSYASAENKTLPRSSSMAAGLERNGRTRVQAIFSHAAGDNSTLLSFKEGDLITLLVPEARDGWHYGESEKTKMRGWFPFSYTRVLDNDGSERVHTSLQQGKSSSTGNLLDKDDISIPPPDYGMASQAFPAQGGNTFKQRPYSVAVPAFSQ
;
A
#
# COMPACT_ATOMS: atom_id res chain seq x y z
N MET A 1 -18.33 19.14 1.28
CA MET A 1 -18.12 19.40 -0.17
C MET A 1 -16.65 19.60 -0.48
N GLU A 2 -16.01 20.63 0.08
CA GLU A 2 -14.67 21.09 -0.31
C GLU A 2 -13.49 20.19 0.09
N GLN A 3 -13.65 19.35 1.12
CA GLN A 3 -12.60 18.45 1.59
C GLN A 3 -12.89 17.00 1.15
N PHE A 4 -13.94 16.39 1.70
CA PHE A 4 -14.25 14.96 1.49
C PHE A 4 -14.36 14.55 0.00
N ASN A 5 -15.07 15.30 -0.86
CA ASN A 5 -15.24 14.89 -2.26
C ASN A 5 -13.94 15.02 -3.08
N PRO A 6 -13.15 16.11 -2.99
CA PRO A 6 -11.80 16.15 -3.56
C PRO A 6 -10.86 15.06 -3.05
N SER A 7 -10.82 14.82 -1.73
CA SER A 7 -10.02 13.73 -1.14
C SER A 7 -10.46 12.35 -1.64
N LEU A 8 -11.77 12.12 -1.80
CA LEU A 8 -12.31 10.88 -2.34
C LEU A 8 -11.98 10.70 -3.83
N ARG A 9 -12.03 11.77 -4.64
CA ARG A 9 -11.58 11.74 -6.05
C ARG A 9 -10.08 11.43 -6.16
N ASN A 10 -9.25 11.97 -5.27
CA ASN A 10 -7.83 11.59 -5.20
C ASN A 10 -7.65 10.13 -4.79
N PHE A 11 -8.37 9.65 -3.78
CA PHE A 11 -8.36 8.24 -3.35
C PHE A 11 -8.74 7.29 -4.51
N ILE A 12 -9.77 7.61 -5.29
CA ILE A 12 -10.16 6.86 -6.50
C ILE A 12 -9.02 6.86 -7.54
N SER A 13 -8.36 7.99 -7.77
CA SER A 13 -7.22 8.10 -8.70
C SER A 13 -6.05 7.21 -8.28
N MET A 14 -5.73 7.19 -6.99
CA MET A 14 -4.73 6.28 -6.42
C MET A 14 -5.17 4.82 -6.53
N GLY A 15 -6.46 4.54 -6.32
CA GLY A 15 -7.05 3.21 -6.52
C GLY A 15 -6.90 2.70 -7.96
N LYS A 16 -7.17 3.53 -8.98
CA LYS A 16 -6.92 3.18 -10.40
C LYS A 16 -5.44 2.94 -10.70
N THR A 17 -4.56 3.70 -10.06
CA THR A 17 -3.10 3.51 -10.19
C THR A 17 -2.68 2.17 -9.59
N TYR A 18 -3.24 1.80 -8.44
CA TYR A 18 -3.01 0.52 -7.77
C TYR A 18 -3.58 -0.66 -8.58
N GLU A 19 -4.79 -0.55 -9.11
CA GLU A 19 -5.39 -1.51 -10.04
C GLU A 19 -4.49 -1.78 -11.25
N LYS A 20 -3.99 -0.73 -11.90
CA LYS A 20 -3.08 -0.85 -13.05
C LYS A 20 -1.78 -1.59 -12.68
N ALA A 21 -1.23 -1.34 -11.50
CA ALA A 21 -0.07 -2.06 -11.00
C ALA A 21 -0.37 -3.55 -10.77
N LEU A 22 -1.49 -3.89 -10.14
CA LEU A 22 -1.92 -5.28 -9.93
C LEU A 22 -2.18 -6.02 -11.25
N ALA A 23 -2.83 -5.38 -12.23
CA ALA A 23 -3.01 -5.94 -13.57
C ALA A 23 -1.68 -6.21 -14.29
N SER A 24 -0.69 -5.33 -14.10
CA SER A 24 0.65 -5.47 -14.68
C SER A 24 1.43 -6.62 -14.02
N MET A 25 1.27 -6.78 -12.70
CA MET A 25 1.81 -7.92 -11.94
C MET A 25 1.20 -9.25 -12.39
N THR A 26 -0.13 -9.31 -12.58
CA THR A 26 -0.84 -10.48 -13.12
C THR A 26 -0.27 -10.92 -14.48
N TYR A 27 -0.03 -9.97 -15.38
CA TYR A 27 0.57 -10.25 -16.69
C TYR A 27 1.99 -10.81 -16.57
N ALA A 28 2.84 -10.20 -15.73
CA ALA A 28 4.20 -10.68 -15.49
C ALA A 28 4.23 -12.07 -14.83
N ALA A 29 3.33 -12.33 -13.89
CA ALA A 29 3.18 -13.62 -13.21
C ALA A 29 2.88 -14.76 -14.20
N LYS A 30 1.99 -14.52 -15.18
CA LYS A 30 1.71 -15.50 -16.25
C LYS A 30 2.99 -15.90 -17.00
N GLY A 31 3.80 -14.92 -17.43
CA GLY A 31 5.05 -15.19 -18.15
C GLY A 31 6.07 -15.99 -17.32
N TYR A 32 6.11 -15.76 -16.01
CA TYR A 32 6.94 -16.55 -15.09
C TYR A 32 6.42 -17.99 -14.94
N PHE A 33 5.10 -18.20 -14.84
CA PHE A 33 4.53 -19.55 -14.74
C PHE A 33 4.70 -20.34 -16.05
N ASP A 34 4.51 -19.71 -17.21
CA ASP A 34 4.74 -20.30 -18.53
C ASP A 34 6.22 -20.76 -18.66
N ALA A 35 7.17 -19.96 -18.18
CA ALA A 35 8.59 -20.34 -18.13
C ALA A 35 8.89 -21.48 -17.14
N LEU A 36 8.19 -21.51 -15.99
CA LEU A 36 8.32 -22.59 -15.01
C LEU A 36 7.80 -23.94 -15.56
N VAL A 37 6.68 -23.92 -16.30
CA VAL A 37 6.19 -25.07 -17.05
C VAL A 37 7.23 -25.54 -18.06
N LYS A 38 7.90 -24.62 -18.77
CA LYS A 38 8.95 -25.01 -19.73
C LYS A 38 10.13 -25.73 -19.09
N MET A 39 10.50 -25.36 -17.86
CA MET A 39 11.51 -26.10 -17.08
C MET A 39 10.98 -27.49 -16.65
N GLY A 40 9.69 -27.61 -16.36
CA GLY A 40 9.02 -28.88 -16.09
C GLY A 40 9.11 -29.85 -17.26
N GLU A 41 8.84 -29.40 -18.49
CA GLU A 41 8.96 -30.20 -19.71
C GLU A 41 10.38 -30.80 -19.87
N LEU A 42 11.42 -29.96 -19.73
CA LEU A 42 12.81 -30.40 -19.83
C LEU A 42 13.18 -31.44 -18.74
N ALA A 43 12.65 -31.28 -17.52
CA ALA A 43 12.84 -32.24 -16.44
C ALA A 43 12.11 -33.58 -16.70
N SER A 44 10.88 -33.55 -17.20
CA SER A 44 10.10 -34.75 -17.58
C SER A 44 10.73 -35.55 -18.73
N GLU A 45 11.42 -34.87 -19.66
CA GLU A 45 12.18 -35.50 -20.75
C GLU A 45 13.53 -36.09 -20.31
N SER A 46 14.12 -35.56 -19.24
CA SER A 46 15.43 -35.99 -18.71
C SER A 46 15.46 -37.46 -18.26
N GLN A 47 16.63 -38.10 -18.26
CA GLN A 47 16.75 -39.47 -17.73
C GLN A 47 16.85 -39.52 -16.19
N GLY A 48 17.35 -38.45 -15.55
CA GLY A 48 17.64 -38.39 -14.13
C GLY A 48 16.53 -37.79 -13.25
N SER A 49 15.67 -36.94 -13.81
CA SER A 49 14.89 -35.98 -13.00
C SER A 49 13.41 -35.90 -13.38
N LYS A 50 12.84 -36.97 -13.96
CA LYS A 50 11.44 -36.99 -14.44
C LYS A 50 10.41 -36.59 -13.38
N GLU A 51 10.58 -37.09 -12.16
CA GLU A 51 9.72 -36.76 -11.01
C GLU A 51 9.76 -35.26 -10.63
N LEU A 52 10.84 -34.55 -10.95
CA LEU A 52 10.93 -33.10 -10.75
C LEU A 52 10.13 -32.31 -11.79
N GLY A 53 9.86 -32.87 -12.97
CA GLY A 53 8.98 -32.25 -13.96
C GLY A 53 7.55 -32.13 -13.44
N ASP A 54 7.01 -33.22 -12.86
CA ASP A 54 5.68 -33.23 -12.23
C ASP A 54 5.59 -32.28 -11.02
N VAL A 55 6.69 -32.06 -10.31
CA VAL A 55 6.79 -31.05 -9.24
C VAL A 55 6.69 -29.64 -9.81
N LEU A 56 7.46 -29.32 -10.85
CA LEU A 56 7.47 -28.00 -11.48
C LEU A 56 6.10 -27.66 -12.12
N PHE A 57 5.44 -28.63 -12.75
CA PHE A 57 4.06 -28.47 -13.24
C PHE A 57 3.07 -28.19 -12.11
N GLN A 58 3.18 -28.91 -10.98
CA GLN A 58 2.33 -28.65 -9.81
C GLN A 58 2.60 -27.28 -9.18
N MET A 59 3.85 -26.80 -9.15
CA MET A 59 4.17 -25.46 -8.67
C MET A 59 3.53 -24.38 -9.55
N ALA A 60 3.66 -24.50 -10.87
CA ALA A 60 3.03 -23.58 -11.81
C ALA A 60 1.49 -23.57 -11.68
N GLU A 61 0.86 -24.74 -11.54
CA GLU A 61 -0.60 -24.84 -11.38
C GLU A 61 -1.11 -24.29 -10.04
N VAL A 62 -0.40 -24.53 -8.93
CA VAL A 62 -0.71 -23.90 -7.63
C VAL A 62 -0.64 -22.38 -7.75
N HIS A 63 0.42 -21.85 -8.36
CA HIS A 63 0.56 -20.42 -8.59
C HIS A 63 -0.56 -19.86 -9.49
N ARG A 64 -0.94 -20.57 -10.57
CA ARG A 64 -2.05 -20.17 -11.45
C ARG A 64 -3.39 -20.10 -10.70
N GLN A 65 -3.69 -21.07 -9.84
CA GLN A 65 -4.92 -21.03 -9.03
C GLN A 65 -4.94 -19.89 -8.01
N ILE A 66 -3.80 -19.59 -7.40
CA ILE A 66 -3.64 -18.42 -6.50
C ILE A 66 -3.82 -17.11 -7.28
N GLN A 67 -3.24 -17.03 -8.48
CA GLN A 67 -3.35 -15.88 -9.38
C GLN A 67 -4.79 -15.64 -9.86
N ASN A 68 -5.54 -16.69 -10.20
CA ASN A 68 -6.97 -16.59 -10.53
C ASN A 68 -7.77 -15.98 -9.37
N GLN A 69 -7.46 -16.34 -8.12
CA GLN A 69 -8.14 -15.79 -6.95
C GLN A 69 -7.78 -14.32 -6.69
N LEU A 70 -6.57 -13.89 -7.08
CA LEU A 70 -6.18 -12.47 -7.10
C LEU A 70 -6.92 -11.68 -8.18
N GLU A 71 -7.16 -12.28 -9.35
CA GLU A 71 -7.97 -11.64 -10.40
C GLU A 71 -9.43 -11.43 -9.96
N GLU A 72 -10.03 -12.37 -9.24
CA GLU A 72 -11.36 -12.17 -8.63
C GLU A 72 -11.35 -11.06 -7.57
N MET A 73 -10.29 -10.96 -6.75
CA MET A 73 -10.12 -9.83 -5.83
C MET A 73 -10.01 -8.49 -6.59
N LEU A 74 -9.30 -8.46 -7.72
CA LEU A 74 -9.15 -7.26 -8.55
C LEU A 74 -10.47 -6.85 -9.21
N LYS A 75 -11.27 -7.81 -9.70
CA LYS A 75 -12.64 -7.57 -10.21
C LYS A 75 -13.56 -7.00 -9.14
N SER A 76 -13.49 -7.51 -7.91
CA SER A 76 -14.23 -6.99 -6.75
C SER A 76 -13.78 -5.55 -6.41
N PHE A 77 -12.47 -5.29 -6.38
CA PHE A 77 -11.91 -3.94 -6.18
C PHE A 77 -12.38 -2.93 -7.22
N HIS A 78 -12.40 -3.30 -8.51
CA HIS A 78 -12.95 -2.44 -9.57
C HIS A 78 -14.44 -2.18 -9.37
N ASN A 79 -15.25 -3.24 -9.42
CA ASN A 79 -16.71 -3.13 -9.54
C ASN A 79 -17.41 -2.67 -8.25
N GLU A 80 -16.94 -3.13 -7.08
CA GLU A 80 -17.60 -2.85 -5.80
C GLU A 80 -17.07 -1.60 -5.10
N LEU A 81 -15.79 -1.27 -5.30
CA LEU A 81 -15.15 -0.10 -4.68
C LEU A 81 -14.97 1.05 -5.68
N LEU A 82 -14.15 0.89 -6.73
CA LEU A 82 -13.84 2.03 -7.61
C LEU A 82 -15.08 2.56 -8.33
N THR A 83 -15.80 1.70 -9.06
CA THR A 83 -17.00 2.09 -9.80
C THR A 83 -18.09 2.69 -8.90
N GLN A 84 -18.33 2.12 -7.73
CA GLN A 84 -19.36 2.64 -6.82
C GLN A 84 -18.98 3.97 -6.17
N LEU A 85 -17.71 4.17 -5.79
CA LEU A 85 -17.25 5.45 -5.25
C LEU A 85 -17.26 6.55 -6.33
N GLU A 86 -16.94 6.23 -7.59
CA GLU A 86 -17.05 7.16 -8.73
C GLU A 86 -18.48 7.60 -8.99
N GLN A 87 -19.41 6.64 -9.11
CA GLN A 87 -20.84 6.95 -9.27
C GLN A 87 -21.36 7.78 -8.09
N LYS A 88 -20.96 7.44 -6.86
CA LYS A 88 -21.40 8.15 -5.67
C LYS A 88 -20.91 9.59 -5.65
N VAL A 89 -19.62 9.84 -5.82
CA VAL A 89 -19.04 11.20 -5.73
C VAL A 89 -19.55 12.14 -6.83
N GLU A 90 -19.91 11.61 -7.99
CA GLU A 90 -20.46 12.39 -9.09
C GLU A 90 -21.92 12.83 -8.85
N LEU A 91 -22.77 11.90 -8.38
CA LEU A 91 -24.13 12.24 -7.92
C LEU A 91 -24.10 13.23 -6.74
N ASP A 92 -23.17 13.00 -5.81
CA ASP A 92 -23.05 13.78 -4.57
C ASP A 92 -22.71 15.25 -4.80
N SER A 93 -21.91 15.54 -5.84
CA SER A 93 -21.57 16.90 -6.25
C SER A 93 -22.79 17.76 -6.61
N ARG A 94 -23.82 17.14 -7.19
CA ARG A 94 -25.08 17.81 -7.56
C ARG A 94 -26.05 17.88 -6.39
N TYR A 95 -26.18 16.76 -5.67
CA TYR A 95 -27.07 16.63 -4.52
C TYR A 95 -26.73 17.60 -3.39
N LEU A 96 -25.46 17.67 -2.95
CA LEU A 96 -25.05 18.51 -1.83
C LEU A 96 -25.29 20.00 -2.08
N SER A 97 -25.02 20.47 -3.30
CA SER A 97 -25.23 21.88 -3.68
C SER A 97 -26.71 22.25 -3.62
N ALA A 98 -27.60 21.38 -4.11
CA ALA A 98 -29.04 21.58 -4.05
C ALA A 98 -29.58 21.51 -2.61
N ALA A 99 -29.13 20.52 -1.82
CA ALA A 99 -29.52 20.35 -0.43
C ALA A 99 -29.12 21.55 0.45
N LEU A 100 -27.87 22.02 0.33
CA LEU A 100 -27.39 23.19 1.07
C LEU A 100 -28.18 24.45 0.69
N LYS A 101 -28.39 24.69 -0.62
CA LYS A 101 -29.15 25.86 -1.09
C LYS A 101 -30.59 25.82 -0.55
N LYS A 102 -31.24 24.66 -0.54
CA LYS A 102 -32.58 24.48 0.05
C LYS A 102 -32.57 24.86 1.54
N TYR A 103 -31.67 24.27 2.33
CA TYR A 103 -31.55 24.55 3.77
C TYR A 103 -31.33 26.04 4.05
N GLN A 104 -30.38 26.68 3.36
CA GLN A 104 -30.09 28.11 3.52
C GLN A 104 -31.28 29.01 3.14
N THR A 105 -32.09 28.62 2.15
CA THR A 105 -33.26 29.40 1.71
C THR A 105 -34.39 29.33 2.74
N GLU A 106 -34.69 28.14 3.24
CA GLU A 106 -35.74 27.91 4.25
C GLU A 106 -35.33 28.47 5.63
N GLN A 107 -34.08 28.31 6.04
CA GLN A 107 -33.54 28.89 7.29
C GLN A 107 -33.67 30.41 7.27
N ARG A 108 -33.29 31.06 6.16
CA ARG A 108 -33.46 32.51 5.99
C ARG A 108 -34.93 32.92 6.01
N SER A 109 -35.79 32.21 5.29
CA SER A 109 -37.23 32.53 5.24
C SER A 109 -37.91 32.44 6.61
N LYS A 110 -37.51 31.48 7.46
CA LYS A 110 -37.95 31.38 8.86
C LYS A 110 -37.43 32.55 9.71
N GLY A 111 -36.16 32.93 9.56
CA GLY A 111 -35.57 34.11 10.19
C GLY A 111 -36.30 35.41 9.81
N ASP A 112 -36.46 35.68 8.52
CA ASP A 112 -37.16 36.86 8.00
C ASP A 112 -38.62 36.96 8.53
N SER A 113 -39.29 35.81 8.68
CA SER A 113 -40.66 35.72 9.23
C SER A 113 -40.72 36.01 10.74
N LEU A 114 -39.69 35.63 11.50
CA LEU A 114 -39.51 35.94 12.92
C LEU A 114 -39.22 37.42 13.11
N ASP A 115 -38.22 37.95 12.41
CA ASP A 115 -37.80 39.37 12.47
C ASP A 115 -38.96 40.31 12.10
N LYS A 116 -39.73 39.97 11.06
CA LYS A 116 -40.95 40.72 10.70
C LYS A 116 -41.99 40.72 11.82
N CYS A 117 -42.13 39.61 12.55
CA CYS A 117 -43.05 39.49 13.68
C CYS A 117 -42.60 40.37 14.86
N GLN A 118 -41.29 40.32 15.19
CA GLN A 118 -40.68 41.16 16.22
C GLN A 118 -40.79 42.66 15.86
N ALA A 119 -40.60 43.02 14.59
CA ALA A 119 -40.76 44.39 14.10
C ALA A 119 -42.19 44.91 14.25
N GLU A 120 -43.22 44.10 13.97
CA GLU A 120 -44.62 44.48 14.19
C GLU A 120 -44.99 44.59 15.67
N LEU A 121 -44.48 43.72 16.54
CA LEU A 121 -44.62 43.90 18.00
C LEU A 121 -43.96 45.22 18.47
N LYS A 122 -42.75 45.52 18.00
CA LYS A 122 -42.05 46.77 18.31
C LYS A 122 -42.80 48.01 17.80
N LYS A 123 -43.50 47.92 16.67
CA LYS A 123 -44.41 48.97 16.17
C LYS A 123 -45.68 49.07 17.03
N LEU A 124 -46.26 47.95 17.46
CA LEU A 124 -47.45 47.94 18.32
C LEU A 124 -47.16 48.62 19.67
N ARG A 125 -46.06 48.26 20.33
CA ARG A 125 -45.60 48.86 21.61
C ARG A 125 -45.37 50.37 21.52
N LYS A 126 -44.93 50.87 20.36
CA LYS A 126 -44.83 52.33 20.11
C LYS A 126 -46.19 53.01 19.94
N LYS A 127 -47.20 52.30 19.44
CA LYS A 127 -48.57 52.82 19.22
C LYS A 127 -49.48 52.70 20.44
N SER A 128 -49.18 51.81 21.39
CA SER A 128 -49.95 51.67 22.63
C SER A 128 -49.65 52.76 23.67
N GLN A 129 -48.43 53.31 23.65
CA GLN A 129 -48.02 54.47 24.45
C GLN A 129 -48.98 55.66 24.22
N GLY A 130 -49.71 56.06 25.28
CA GLY A 130 -50.70 57.15 25.21
C GLY A 130 -52.09 56.77 24.67
N SER A 131 -52.37 55.49 24.43
CA SER A 131 -53.69 55.01 23.99
C SER A 131 -54.77 55.18 25.07
N LYS A 132 -55.95 55.71 24.67
CA LYS A 132 -57.16 55.78 25.53
C LYS A 132 -57.83 54.42 25.76
N ASN A 133 -57.36 53.33 25.14
CA ASN A 133 -58.03 52.02 25.22
C ASN A 133 -56.98 50.89 25.40
N PRO A 134 -56.41 50.72 26.61
CA PRO A 134 -55.22 49.89 26.84
C PRO A 134 -55.44 48.38 26.59
N GLN A 135 -56.55 47.81 27.08
CA GLN A 135 -56.88 46.37 26.96
C GLN A 135 -56.70 45.84 25.53
N LYS A 136 -57.27 46.55 24.54
CA LYS A 136 -57.21 46.16 23.12
C LYS A 136 -55.79 46.06 22.55
N TYR A 137 -54.83 46.81 23.11
CA TYR A 137 -53.42 46.70 22.73
C TYR A 137 -52.73 45.55 23.47
N SER A 138 -53.11 45.28 24.72
CA SER A 138 -52.61 44.16 25.53
C SER A 138 -52.89 42.81 24.87
N ASP A 139 -54.13 42.54 24.45
CA ASP A 139 -54.51 41.27 23.82
C ASP A 139 -53.72 41.04 22.51
N LYS A 140 -53.56 42.09 21.72
CA LYS A 140 -52.81 42.05 20.46
C LYS A 140 -51.30 41.94 20.66
N GLU A 141 -50.78 42.47 21.78
CA GLU A 141 -49.40 42.31 22.19
C GLU A 141 -49.12 40.86 22.61
N LEU A 142 -50.02 40.25 23.39
CA LEU A 142 -49.93 38.85 23.79
C LEU A 142 -49.92 37.90 22.57
N GLN A 143 -50.81 38.12 21.60
CA GLN A 143 -50.84 37.38 20.33
C GLN A 143 -49.51 37.47 19.57
N TYR A 144 -48.86 38.65 19.54
CA TYR A 144 -47.56 38.78 18.90
C TYR A 144 -46.43 38.10 19.68
N ILE A 145 -46.48 38.11 21.02
CA ILE A 145 -45.50 37.41 21.87
C ILE A 145 -45.59 35.90 21.64
N GLU A 146 -46.80 35.34 21.61
CA GLU A 146 -47.04 33.93 21.30
C GLU A 146 -46.57 33.57 19.88
N ALA A 147 -46.92 34.38 18.88
CA ALA A 147 -46.50 34.17 17.50
C ALA A 147 -44.97 34.27 17.30
N ILE A 148 -44.28 35.13 18.08
CA ILE A 148 -42.82 35.21 18.10
C ILE A 148 -42.23 33.95 18.75
N SER A 149 -42.77 33.51 19.89
CA SER A 149 -42.34 32.28 20.58
C SER A 149 -42.46 31.06 19.67
N ASN A 150 -43.61 30.87 19.01
CA ASN A 150 -43.80 29.76 18.06
C ASN A 150 -42.82 29.84 16.87
N LYS A 151 -42.67 31.01 16.24
CA LYS A 151 -41.73 31.20 15.12
C LYS A 151 -40.27 31.00 15.52
N GLN A 152 -39.90 31.36 16.73
CA GLN A 152 -38.57 31.14 17.28
C GLN A 152 -38.32 29.65 17.47
N GLY A 153 -39.23 28.92 18.14
CA GLY A 153 -39.15 27.47 18.25
C GLY A 153 -39.13 26.75 16.90
N GLU A 154 -39.91 27.22 15.92
CA GLU A 154 -39.88 26.74 14.54
C GLU A 154 -38.55 26.95 13.81
N LEU A 155 -37.79 28.00 14.14
CA LEU A 155 -36.48 28.29 13.59
C LEU A 155 -35.40 27.46 14.30
N GLU A 156 -35.44 27.40 15.63
CA GLU A 156 -34.52 26.63 16.47
C GLU A 156 -34.60 25.13 16.15
N ASN A 157 -35.82 24.58 16.06
CA ASN A 157 -36.05 23.20 15.63
C ASN A 157 -35.52 22.95 14.21
N TYR A 158 -35.78 23.86 13.27
CA TYR A 158 -35.29 23.72 11.89
C TYR A 158 -33.76 23.73 11.79
N VAL A 159 -33.08 24.56 12.58
CA VAL A 159 -31.61 24.60 12.66
C VAL A 159 -31.07 23.32 13.31
N SER A 160 -31.72 22.83 14.38
CA SER A 160 -31.35 21.58 15.07
C SER A 160 -31.47 20.36 14.16
N ASP A 161 -32.61 20.20 13.47
CA ASP A 161 -32.83 19.11 12.52
C ASP A 161 -31.92 19.23 11.29
N GLY A 162 -31.63 20.46 10.83
CA GLY A 162 -30.65 20.72 9.78
C GLY A 162 -29.24 20.27 10.17
N TYR A 163 -28.79 20.58 11.38
CA TYR A 163 -27.50 20.15 11.91
C TYR A 163 -27.41 18.61 12.05
N LYS A 164 -28.44 18.00 12.64
CA LYS A 164 -28.55 16.53 12.74
C LYS A 164 -28.52 15.86 11.37
N THR A 165 -29.19 16.45 10.37
CA THR A 165 -29.19 15.97 8.99
C THR A 165 -27.81 16.08 8.36
N ALA A 166 -27.10 17.21 8.55
CA ALA A 166 -25.75 17.41 8.04
C ALA A 166 -24.75 16.39 8.61
N LEU A 167 -24.76 16.16 9.92
CA LEU A 167 -23.93 15.13 10.57
C LEU A 167 -24.26 13.71 10.09
N THR A 168 -25.56 13.42 9.89
CA THR A 168 -26.02 12.12 9.37
C THR A 168 -25.52 11.90 7.95
N GLU A 169 -25.56 12.94 7.11
CA GLU A 169 -25.05 12.92 5.75
C GLU A 169 -23.52 12.74 5.70
N GLU A 170 -22.75 13.44 6.54
CA GLU A 170 -21.32 13.23 6.68
C GLU A 170 -21.01 11.77 7.08
N ARG A 171 -21.66 11.26 8.13
CA ARG A 171 -21.49 9.88 8.60
C ARG A 171 -21.80 8.86 7.52
N ARG A 172 -22.89 9.05 6.75
CA ARG A 172 -23.28 8.15 5.65
C ARG A 172 -22.18 8.00 4.60
N ARG A 173 -21.47 9.08 4.26
CA ARG A 173 -20.38 9.07 3.27
C ARG A 173 -19.17 8.27 3.74
N PHE A 174 -18.76 8.45 5.00
CA PHE A 174 -17.69 7.64 5.59
C PHE A 174 -18.10 6.17 5.78
N CYS A 175 -19.32 5.89 6.24
CA CYS A 175 -19.83 4.53 6.36
C CYS A 175 -19.83 3.80 5.00
N PHE A 176 -20.24 4.45 3.92
CA PHE A 176 -20.20 3.88 2.56
C PHE A 176 -18.77 3.55 2.11
N LEU A 177 -17.80 4.43 2.36
CA LEU A 177 -16.39 4.17 2.06
C LEU A 177 -15.85 2.95 2.83
N VAL A 178 -16.16 2.87 4.14
CA VAL A 178 -15.77 1.74 4.99
C VAL A 178 -16.43 0.44 4.52
N GLU A 179 -17.72 0.46 4.18
CA GLU A 179 -18.46 -0.69 3.63
C GLU A 179 -17.77 -1.26 2.38
N LYS A 180 -17.34 -0.40 1.44
CA LYS A 180 -16.66 -0.86 0.21
C LYS A 180 -15.25 -1.40 0.48
N GLN A 181 -14.54 -0.80 1.43
CA GLN A 181 -13.27 -1.37 1.89
C GLN A 181 -13.44 -2.73 2.56
N CYS A 182 -14.51 -2.94 3.35
CA CYS A 182 -14.82 -4.24 3.95
C CYS A 182 -15.13 -5.32 2.91
N ALA A 183 -15.82 -4.97 1.81
CA ALA A 183 -16.07 -5.88 0.69
C ALA A 183 -14.74 -6.37 0.05
N VAL A 184 -13.86 -5.44 -0.30
CA VAL A 184 -12.53 -5.74 -0.87
C VAL A 184 -11.67 -6.54 0.12
N ALA A 185 -11.67 -6.18 1.40
CA ALA A 185 -10.94 -6.91 2.44
C ALA A 185 -11.44 -8.36 2.58
N LYS A 186 -12.75 -8.62 2.42
CA LYS A 186 -13.30 -9.97 2.40
C LYS A 186 -12.82 -10.77 1.19
N SER A 187 -12.73 -10.16 0.01
CA SER A 187 -12.14 -10.77 -1.18
C SER A 187 -10.64 -11.07 -0.99
N ALA A 188 -9.89 -10.17 -0.34
CA ALA A 188 -8.49 -10.37 0.01
C ALA A 188 -8.27 -11.51 1.03
N ILE A 189 -9.15 -11.67 2.03
CA ILE A 189 -9.14 -12.80 2.95
C ILE A 189 -9.27 -14.12 2.17
N THR A 190 -10.18 -14.20 1.20
CA THR A 190 -10.36 -15.40 0.36
C THR A 190 -9.10 -15.72 -0.46
N TYR A 191 -8.48 -14.70 -1.07
CA TYR A 191 -7.21 -14.83 -1.79
C TYR A 191 -6.07 -15.36 -0.89
N HIS A 192 -5.84 -14.73 0.27
CA HIS A 192 -4.79 -15.16 1.19
C HIS A 192 -5.05 -16.54 1.80
N ALA A 193 -6.31 -16.87 2.11
CA ALA A 193 -6.70 -18.19 2.60
C ALA A 193 -6.39 -19.28 1.56
N LYS A 194 -6.76 -19.05 0.28
CA LYS A 194 -6.48 -19.98 -0.82
C LYS A 194 -4.98 -20.21 -1.02
N GLY A 195 -4.19 -19.14 -1.00
CA GLY A 195 -2.73 -19.23 -1.08
C GLY A 195 -2.11 -20.02 0.08
N LYS A 196 -2.54 -19.74 1.31
CA LYS A 196 -2.09 -20.45 2.51
C LYS A 196 -2.43 -21.94 2.43
N GLU A 197 -3.67 -22.28 2.11
CA GLU A 197 -4.17 -23.65 2.01
C GLU A 197 -3.31 -24.48 1.03
N MET A 198 -3.20 -24.01 -0.21
CA MET A 198 -2.52 -24.75 -1.28
C MET A 198 -1.01 -24.90 -1.01
N LEU A 199 -0.35 -23.83 -0.57
CA LEU A 199 1.10 -23.88 -0.29
C LEU A 199 1.41 -24.75 0.93
N THR A 200 0.60 -24.69 1.99
CA THR A 200 0.78 -25.56 3.18
C THR A 200 0.64 -27.03 2.82
N GLN A 201 -0.30 -27.38 1.92
CA GLN A 201 -0.50 -28.76 1.48
C GLN A 201 0.64 -29.28 0.59
N LYS A 202 1.19 -28.44 -0.30
CA LYS A 202 2.11 -28.87 -1.36
C LYS A 202 3.60 -28.68 -1.05
N LEU A 203 3.97 -27.65 -0.28
CA LEU A 203 5.37 -27.32 -0.01
C LEU A 203 6.20 -28.48 0.59
N PRO A 204 5.71 -29.27 1.57
CA PRO A 204 6.50 -30.38 2.12
C PRO A 204 6.82 -31.47 1.09
N LEU A 205 5.89 -31.74 0.17
CA LEU A 205 6.09 -32.73 -0.90
C LEU A 205 7.15 -32.25 -1.89
N TRP A 206 7.10 -30.97 -2.28
CA TRP A 206 8.10 -30.38 -3.16
C TRP A 206 9.50 -30.38 -2.55
N GLN A 207 9.61 -30.06 -1.25
CA GLN A 207 10.87 -30.13 -0.50
C GLN A 207 11.41 -31.56 -0.42
N GLN A 208 10.55 -32.56 -0.24
CA GLN A 208 10.95 -33.97 -0.24
C GLN A 208 11.44 -34.43 -1.61
N SER A 209 10.79 -34.00 -2.70
CA SER A 209 11.19 -34.39 -4.06
C SER A 209 12.61 -33.94 -4.43
N CYS A 210 13.11 -32.85 -3.85
CA CYS A 210 14.47 -32.35 -4.09
C CYS A 210 15.45 -32.58 -2.92
N SER A 211 15.12 -33.44 -1.94
CA SER A 211 15.93 -33.62 -0.74
C SER A 211 17.24 -34.40 -0.95
N ASP A 212 17.33 -35.20 -2.02
CA ASP A 212 18.56 -35.91 -2.41
C ASP A 212 18.92 -35.61 -3.89
N PRO A 213 19.78 -34.61 -4.15
CA PRO A 213 20.23 -34.27 -5.49
C PRO A 213 21.09 -35.34 -6.18
N ASN A 214 21.58 -36.35 -5.44
CA ASN A 214 22.45 -37.40 -5.97
C ASN A 214 21.69 -38.72 -6.25
N LYS A 215 20.38 -38.75 -5.99
CA LYS A 215 19.50 -39.90 -6.24
C LYS A 215 19.54 -40.30 -7.71
N ILE A 216 20.12 -41.47 -8.01
CA ILE A 216 20.09 -42.07 -9.34
C ILE A 216 18.76 -42.85 -9.48
N PRO A 217 17.94 -42.63 -10.54
CA PRO A 217 16.71 -43.39 -10.73
C PRO A 217 16.95 -44.89 -10.90
N ASP A 218 16.08 -45.72 -10.34
CA ASP A 218 16.20 -47.20 -10.35
C ASP A 218 16.38 -47.77 -11.76
N ARG A 219 15.74 -47.15 -12.77
CA ARG A 219 15.89 -47.53 -14.18
C ARG A 219 17.32 -47.34 -14.70
N ALA A 220 18.00 -46.28 -14.27
CA ALA A 220 19.41 -46.06 -14.62
C ALA A 220 20.31 -47.04 -13.86
N ILE A 221 20.00 -47.36 -12.60
CA ILE A 221 20.70 -48.40 -11.83
C ILE A 221 20.57 -49.76 -12.53
N GLN A 222 19.37 -50.15 -12.96
CA GLN A 222 19.14 -51.39 -13.72
C GLN A 222 19.89 -51.44 -15.05
N LEU A 223 19.95 -50.32 -15.80
CA LEU A 223 20.74 -50.24 -17.04
C LEU A 223 22.24 -50.38 -16.79
N MET A 224 22.78 -49.74 -15.74
CA MET A 224 24.18 -49.92 -15.33
C MET A 224 24.48 -51.37 -14.94
N GLN A 225 23.60 -52.01 -14.17
CA GLN A 225 23.73 -53.43 -13.80
C GLN A 225 23.68 -54.35 -15.02
N GLN A 226 22.79 -54.08 -15.99
CA GLN A 226 22.72 -54.86 -17.23
C GLN A 226 23.98 -54.73 -18.08
N MET A 227 24.58 -53.54 -18.17
CA MET A 227 25.87 -53.35 -18.86
C MET A 227 27.02 -54.06 -18.13
N ALA A 228 27.09 -53.98 -16.80
CA ALA A 228 28.10 -54.68 -16.00
C ALA A 228 27.95 -56.21 -16.02
N ALA A 229 26.73 -56.74 -16.08
CA ALA A 229 26.48 -58.16 -16.29
C ALA A 229 26.90 -58.62 -17.69
N SER A 230 26.74 -57.76 -18.71
CA SER A 230 27.12 -58.07 -20.10
C SER A 230 28.63 -58.12 -20.32
N SER A 231 29.44 -57.43 -19.49
CA SER A 231 30.91 -57.48 -19.58
C SER A 231 31.54 -58.72 -18.94
N ASN A 232 30.78 -59.51 -18.16
CA ASN A 232 31.28 -60.74 -17.54
C ASN A 232 30.92 -62.01 -18.34
N GLY A 233 30.49 -61.86 -19.59
CA GLY A 233 30.23 -62.96 -20.52
C GLY A 233 31.53 -63.55 -21.10
N THR A 234 31.77 -64.83 -20.84
CA THR A 234 32.96 -65.60 -21.20
C THR A 234 33.38 -65.47 -22.67
N ILE A 235 34.68 -65.26 -22.91
CA ILE A 235 35.30 -65.46 -24.23
C ILE A 235 35.19 -66.95 -24.58
N MET A 236 34.32 -67.28 -25.54
CA MET A 236 34.28 -68.60 -26.16
C MET A 236 34.39 -68.43 -27.69
N PRO A 237 35.38 -69.08 -28.35
CA PRO A 237 35.51 -68.99 -29.79
C PRO A 237 34.46 -69.87 -30.49
N SER A 238 33.80 -69.34 -31.50
CA SER A 238 33.01 -70.11 -32.47
C SER A 238 33.10 -69.46 -33.86
N PRO A 239 33.06 -70.25 -34.94
CA PRO A 239 33.71 -69.86 -36.19
C PRO A 239 32.83 -69.01 -37.12
N LEU A 240 33.52 -68.13 -37.87
CA LEU A 240 33.14 -67.45 -39.11
C LEU A 240 31.64 -67.13 -39.35
N SER A 241 31.32 -65.82 -39.40
CA SER A 241 31.04 -65.15 -40.68
C SER A 241 30.95 -63.62 -40.57
N THR A 242 32.02 -62.96 -41.06
CA THR A 242 32.06 -61.67 -41.80
C THR A 242 31.10 -60.49 -41.49
N SER A 243 31.74 -59.32 -41.35
CA SER A 243 31.19 -57.94 -41.51
C SER A 243 30.40 -57.36 -40.33
N LYS A 244 30.69 -56.14 -39.82
CA LYS A 244 31.65 -55.08 -40.21
C LYS A 244 32.04 -54.24 -38.98
N SER A 245 33.18 -53.54 -39.10
CA SER A 245 33.63 -52.42 -38.24
C SER A 245 33.75 -52.65 -36.72
N ASN A 246 34.95 -53.09 -36.29
CA ASN A 246 35.51 -52.76 -34.97
C ASN A 246 36.89 -52.12 -35.19
N LEU A 247 37.08 -50.90 -34.71
CA LEU A 247 38.40 -50.26 -34.63
C LEU A 247 39.04 -50.65 -33.30
N ILE A 248 39.90 -51.66 -33.33
CA ILE A 248 40.75 -52.00 -32.19
C ILE A 248 41.91 -51.01 -32.14
N ILE A 249 42.04 -50.30 -31.03
CA ILE A 249 43.15 -49.38 -30.77
C ILE A 249 44.42 -50.20 -30.64
N SER A 250 45.38 -49.99 -31.56
CA SER A 250 46.72 -50.57 -31.46
C SER A 250 47.60 -49.77 -30.50
N ASP A 251 48.55 -50.46 -29.86
CA ASP A 251 49.52 -49.86 -28.93
C ASP A 251 50.34 -48.70 -29.55
N PRO A 252 50.78 -47.73 -28.75
CA PRO A 252 51.47 -46.54 -29.25
C PRO A 252 52.89 -46.86 -29.77
N ILE A 253 53.19 -46.34 -30.97
CA ILE A 253 54.52 -46.44 -31.60
C ILE A 253 55.56 -45.66 -30.77
N PRO A 254 56.68 -46.28 -30.36
CA PRO A 254 57.77 -45.56 -29.69
C PRO A 254 58.39 -44.50 -30.61
N GLY A 255 58.43 -43.24 -30.15
CA GLY A 255 59.16 -42.15 -30.81
C GLY A 255 58.33 -40.96 -31.34
N ALA A 256 57.00 -40.97 -31.20
CA ALA A 256 56.18 -39.82 -31.55
C ALA A 256 56.38 -38.65 -30.56
N LYS A 257 56.75 -37.46 -31.06
CA LYS A 257 56.82 -36.23 -30.26
C LYS A 257 55.40 -35.73 -29.95
N PRO A 258 55.08 -35.30 -28.71
CA PRO A 258 53.79 -34.69 -28.40
C PRO A 258 53.55 -33.41 -29.20
N LEU A 259 52.33 -33.25 -29.73
CA LEU A 259 51.86 -31.96 -30.24
C LEU A 259 51.62 -30.98 -29.07
N PRO A 260 51.90 -29.68 -29.23
CA PRO A 260 51.73 -28.70 -28.16
C PRO A 260 50.25 -28.49 -27.82
N VAL A 261 49.94 -28.56 -26.52
CA VAL A 261 48.59 -28.33 -25.99
C VAL A 261 48.34 -26.81 -25.85
N PRO A 262 47.15 -26.28 -26.21
CA PRO A 262 46.83 -24.88 -26.01
C PRO A 262 46.94 -24.45 -24.53
N PRO A 263 47.41 -23.22 -24.24
CA PRO A 263 47.80 -22.81 -22.88
C PRO A 263 46.66 -22.70 -21.85
N GLU A 264 45.39 -22.74 -22.26
CA GLU A 264 44.24 -22.55 -21.35
C GLU A 264 43.85 -23.81 -20.54
N LEU A 265 44.42 -24.99 -20.84
CA LEU A 265 44.10 -26.25 -20.15
C LEU A 265 45.18 -26.72 -19.15
N ALA A 266 46.26 -25.96 -18.98
CA ALA A 266 47.36 -26.29 -18.07
C ALA A 266 47.00 -26.40 -16.56
N PRO A 267 46.04 -25.63 -15.98
CA PRO A 267 45.86 -25.62 -14.51
C PRO A 267 45.19 -26.87 -13.90
N PHE A 268 44.49 -27.69 -14.68
CA PHE A 268 43.55 -28.70 -14.15
C PHE A 268 44.06 -30.15 -14.12
N VAL A 269 45.24 -30.44 -14.67
CA VAL A 269 45.77 -31.83 -14.75
C VAL A 269 46.71 -32.17 -13.57
N GLY A 270 47.03 -31.20 -12.71
CA GLY A 270 48.14 -31.28 -11.75
C GLY A 270 47.79 -31.35 -10.25
N ARG A 271 46.67 -31.96 -9.83
CA ARG A 271 46.37 -32.17 -8.39
C ARG A 271 45.68 -33.50 -8.06
N MET A 272 46.42 -34.60 -8.16
CA MET A 272 46.17 -35.81 -7.35
C MET A 272 47.52 -36.36 -6.84
N SER A 273 47.53 -36.87 -5.60
CA SER A 273 48.67 -37.48 -4.88
C SER A 273 49.70 -36.55 -4.24
N ALA A 274 49.48 -36.21 -2.95
CA ALA A 274 50.44 -36.39 -1.84
C ALA A 274 49.84 -35.90 -0.51
N GLN A 275 49.94 -36.71 0.55
CA GLN A 275 49.69 -36.31 1.95
C GLN A 275 51.02 -35.93 2.60
N GLU A 276 51.05 -34.91 3.48
CA GLU A 276 51.56 -35.00 4.86
C GLU A 276 51.52 -33.65 5.65
N ALA A 277 51.41 -33.80 6.98
CA ALA A 277 51.79 -32.90 8.09
C ALA A 277 51.34 -31.40 8.18
N MET A 278 50.72 -31.10 9.33
CA MET A 278 50.49 -29.78 9.97
C MET A 278 51.76 -29.35 10.76
N PRO A 279 52.03 -28.04 11.09
CA PRO A 279 51.23 -27.26 12.05
C PRO A 279 51.10 -25.73 11.84
N VAL A 280 50.39 -25.10 12.79
CA VAL A 280 49.83 -23.73 12.80
C VAL A 280 50.83 -22.63 13.21
N MET A 281 50.74 -21.43 12.62
CA MET A 281 51.05 -20.17 13.32
C MET A 281 50.20 -18.97 12.79
N ASN A 282 50.05 -17.97 13.66
CA ASN A 282 49.16 -16.79 13.60
C ASN A 282 49.94 -15.50 13.21
N GLY A 283 49.35 -14.49 12.54
CA GLY A 283 50.08 -13.22 12.29
C GLY A 283 49.54 -12.18 11.28
N VAL A 284 48.62 -11.33 11.75
CA VAL A 284 48.28 -9.91 11.43
C VAL A 284 48.95 -9.06 10.30
N SER A 285 48.14 -8.15 9.72
CA SER A 285 48.43 -6.81 9.11
C SER A 285 49.07 -6.61 7.72
N GLY A 286 48.59 -5.60 6.97
CA GLY A 286 49.41 -4.85 5.98
C GLY A 286 48.72 -4.42 4.67
N SER A 287 48.62 -3.11 4.42
CA SER A 287 47.89 -2.40 3.34
C SER A 287 48.58 -2.34 1.95
N ASP A 288 47.85 -1.82 0.93
CA ASP A 288 48.31 -1.13 -0.31
C ASP A 288 48.97 -1.98 -1.45
N SER A 289 48.89 -1.66 -2.76
CA SER A 289 48.19 -0.60 -3.55
C SER A 289 47.98 -1.08 -5.02
N ASP A 290 47.11 -0.38 -5.78
CA ASP A 290 46.97 -0.35 -7.26
C ASP A 290 46.64 -1.67 -8.01
N GLY A 291 45.81 -1.72 -9.06
CA GLY A 291 45.15 -0.65 -9.82
C GLY A 291 45.41 -0.81 -11.32
N TYR A 292 44.45 -1.29 -12.13
CA TYR A 292 44.57 -1.25 -13.59
C TYR A 292 43.24 -1.11 -14.34
N ASN A 293 43.32 -0.45 -15.50
CA ASN A 293 42.20 -0.01 -16.33
C ASN A 293 42.07 -0.82 -17.64
N HIS A 294 40.85 -0.79 -18.19
CA HIS A 294 40.53 -0.72 -19.63
C HIS A 294 41.00 -1.85 -20.59
N TRP A 295 40.03 -2.45 -21.30
CA TRP A 295 40.24 -3.20 -22.54
C TRP A 295 39.29 -2.71 -23.64
N SER A 296 39.79 -2.64 -24.88
CA SER A 296 39.17 -1.90 -25.98
C SER A 296 38.53 -2.80 -27.06
N GLU A 297 37.81 -2.15 -27.98
CA GLU A 297 37.05 -2.71 -29.11
C GLU A 297 37.78 -3.74 -30.00
N MET A 298 37.00 -4.69 -30.55
CA MET A 298 37.14 -5.14 -31.94
C MET A 298 35.77 -5.34 -32.62
N LYS A 299 35.77 -5.26 -33.96
CA LYS A 299 34.60 -5.06 -34.84
C LYS A 299 34.59 -6.10 -35.97
N PRO A 300 33.42 -6.55 -36.47
CA PRO A 300 33.29 -7.07 -37.84
C PRO A 300 32.25 -6.31 -38.71
N ALA A 301 32.08 -6.76 -39.97
CA ALA A 301 31.67 -5.94 -41.12
C ALA A 301 30.20 -6.09 -41.62
N GLN A 302 29.83 -5.24 -42.59
CA GLN A 302 28.54 -5.19 -43.31
C GLN A 302 28.43 -6.21 -44.47
N PRO A 303 27.19 -6.43 -44.96
CA PRO A 303 26.87 -6.22 -46.39
C PRO A 303 25.71 -5.22 -46.62
N LYS A 304 25.45 -4.83 -47.89
CA LYS A 304 24.49 -3.78 -48.33
C LYS A 304 23.54 -4.25 -49.46
N SER A 305 22.49 -3.44 -49.72
CA SER A 305 21.47 -3.43 -50.83
C SER A 305 20.05 -3.84 -50.36
N LEU A 306 18.91 -3.23 -50.74
CA LEU A 306 18.52 -2.06 -51.59
C LEU A 306 17.21 -1.39 -51.02
N SER A 307 16.82 -0.23 -51.55
CA SER A 307 15.80 0.74 -51.04
C SER A 307 14.31 0.41 -51.36
N PRO A 308 13.28 1.26 -51.04
CA PRO A 308 13.00 2.23 -49.94
C PRO A 308 11.67 1.80 -49.21
N PRO A 309 10.68 2.63 -48.73
CA PRO A 309 10.57 4.06 -48.34
C PRO A 309 9.86 4.31 -46.95
N GLN A 310 9.29 5.52 -46.76
CA GLN A 310 8.37 6.04 -45.71
C GLN A 310 8.87 6.23 -44.24
N PRO A 311 8.68 7.43 -43.63
CA PRO A 311 9.00 7.69 -42.23
C PRO A 311 7.77 7.53 -41.31
N GLN A 312 7.85 6.64 -40.32
CA GLN A 312 6.82 6.48 -39.28
C GLN A 312 7.41 6.83 -37.91
N LYS A 313 6.64 7.57 -37.08
CA LYS A 313 7.07 8.05 -35.76
C LYS A 313 7.46 6.90 -34.82
N GLN A 314 8.66 6.96 -34.24
CA GLN A 314 8.90 6.34 -32.93
C GLN A 314 8.50 7.31 -31.82
N LEU A 315 7.65 6.85 -30.91
CA LEU A 315 7.42 7.45 -29.61
C LEU A 315 8.16 6.61 -28.57
N SER A 316 9.23 7.17 -28.00
CA SER A 316 9.91 6.62 -26.83
C SER A 316 9.53 7.48 -25.62
N ASP A 317 8.42 7.13 -24.95
CA ASP A 317 7.97 7.85 -23.76
C ASP A 317 8.80 7.43 -22.53
N SER A 318 9.85 8.19 -22.25
CA SER A 318 10.60 8.11 -21.01
C SER A 318 9.81 8.69 -19.83
N TYR A 319 9.90 8.02 -18.68
CA TYR A 319 9.24 8.38 -17.42
C TYR A 319 9.45 9.85 -17.01
N SER A 320 8.38 10.50 -16.51
CA SER A 320 8.42 11.89 -16.03
C SER A 320 7.93 11.99 -14.58
N ASN A 321 8.72 12.68 -13.75
CA ASN A 321 8.53 12.83 -12.31
C ASN A 321 7.56 13.98 -11.97
N THR A 322 6.82 13.86 -10.87
CA THR A 322 5.86 14.86 -10.39
C THR A 322 6.51 15.98 -9.57
N LEU A 323 7.44 16.72 -10.15
CA LEU A 323 8.03 17.94 -9.55
C LEU A 323 7.74 19.18 -10.42
N PRO A 324 7.40 20.35 -9.84
CA PRO A 324 7.12 21.55 -10.60
C PRO A 324 8.41 22.22 -11.12
N VAL A 325 8.65 22.13 -12.43
CA VAL A 325 9.79 22.76 -13.12
C VAL A 325 9.37 24.07 -13.82
N ARG A 326 10.14 25.15 -13.63
CA ARG A 326 10.00 26.40 -14.40
C ARG A 326 10.44 26.20 -15.84
N LYS A 327 9.65 26.68 -16.81
CA LYS A 327 10.06 26.75 -18.23
C LYS A 327 10.85 28.04 -18.50
N ASN A 328 12.01 27.91 -19.13
CA ASN A 328 12.76 29.05 -19.67
C ASN A 328 12.21 29.46 -21.05
N VAL A 329 12.25 30.76 -21.34
CA VAL A 329 11.91 31.34 -22.66
C VAL A 329 13.08 32.24 -23.08
N PRO A 330 13.55 32.19 -24.35
CA PRO A 330 14.70 32.99 -24.81
C PRO A 330 14.33 34.47 -25.04
N PRO A 331 15.28 35.41 -24.92
CA PRO A 331 15.02 36.84 -25.05
C PRO A 331 14.97 37.31 -26.52
N LYS A 332 14.13 38.32 -26.78
CA LYS A 332 14.22 39.18 -27.99
C LYS A 332 14.35 40.64 -27.56
N ASN A 333 15.31 41.35 -28.15
CA ASN A 333 15.50 42.79 -27.99
C ASN A 333 14.54 43.60 -28.85
N SER A 334 13.96 44.68 -28.30
CA SER A 334 13.63 45.92 -29.05
C SER A 334 13.37 47.08 -28.09
N TYR A 335 13.90 48.27 -28.42
CA TYR A 335 13.77 49.53 -27.68
C TYR A 335 12.35 50.13 -27.74
N ALA A 336 11.91 50.82 -26.68
CA ALA A 336 11.26 52.14 -26.71
C ALA A 336 10.99 52.69 -25.28
N SER A 337 11.02 54.02 -25.12
CA SER A 337 10.82 54.74 -23.84
C SER A 337 9.34 54.98 -23.48
N ALA A 338 9.01 55.07 -22.17
CA ALA A 338 8.44 56.29 -21.54
C ALA A 338 7.95 56.08 -20.08
N GLU A 339 8.47 56.93 -19.19
CA GLU A 339 7.87 57.58 -18.01
C GLU A 339 6.78 56.93 -17.10
N ASN A 340 7.18 56.78 -15.83
CA ASN A 340 6.54 57.32 -14.61
C ASN A 340 5.30 56.68 -13.92
N LYS A 341 5.57 56.31 -12.65
CA LYS A 341 4.75 56.32 -11.42
C LYS A 341 3.99 55.05 -10.95
N THR A 342 4.45 54.61 -9.77
CA THR A 342 3.72 53.97 -8.66
C THR A 342 3.11 52.59 -8.83
N LEU A 343 3.95 51.56 -8.66
CA LEU A 343 3.59 50.28 -8.02
C LEU A 343 4.68 49.90 -7.00
N PRO A 344 4.35 49.16 -5.91
CA PRO A 344 5.29 48.91 -4.82
C PRO A 344 6.46 48.01 -5.24
N ARG A 345 7.65 48.31 -4.72
CA ARG A 345 8.87 47.52 -4.94
C ARG A 345 8.66 46.07 -4.48
N SER A 346 9.07 45.12 -5.32
CA SER A 346 9.22 43.72 -4.92
C SER A 346 10.25 43.60 -3.80
N SER A 347 9.80 43.31 -2.58
CA SER A 347 10.69 43.08 -1.44
C SER A 347 11.36 41.71 -1.55
N SER A 348 12.67 41.70 -1.75
CA SER A 348 13.52 40.54 -1.51
C SER A 348 13.39 40.11 -0.05
N MET A 349 12.77 38.95 0.22
CA MET A 349 12.67 38.35 1.57
C MET A 349 13.98 37.67 1.99
N ALA A 350 15.09 38.42 1.91
CA ALA A 350 16.45 37.92 2.13
C ALA A 350 17.36 38.95 2.83
N ALA A 351 16.87 39.60 3.89
CA ALA A 351 17.67 40.24 4.95
C ALA A 351 16.77 40.60 6.15
N GLY A 352 17.20 40.29 7.37
CA GLY A 352 16.66 40.88 8.60
C GLY A 352 15.32 40.35 9.12
N LEU A 353 15.31 39.12 9.68
CA LEU A 353 14.51 38.85 10.88
C LEU A 353 15.23 37.86 11.80
N GLU A 354 15.52 38.31 13.01
CA GLU A 354 16.34 37.63 14.00
C GLU A 354 15.69 36.36 14.55
N ARG A 355 16.32 35.22 14.28
CA ARG A 355 16.53 33.99 15.10
C ARG A 355 15.36 33.28 15.85
N ASN A 356 14.22 33.88 16.14
CA ASN A 356 13.28 33.41 17.18
C ASN A 356 11.86 33.05 16.71
N GLY A 357 11.60 32.90 15.40
CA GLY A 357 10.22 32.80 14.87
C GLY A 357 9.93 31.67 13.86
N ARG A 358 10.78 30.65 13.74
CA ARG A 358 10.55 29.52 12.82
C ARG A 358 10.21 28.25 13.59
N THR A 359 9.13 27.58 13.19
CA THR A 359 8.72 26.28 13.72
C THR A 359 9.86 25.28 13.60
N ARG A 360 10.24 24.67 14.72
CA ARG A 360 11.25 23.61 14.76
C ARG A 360 10.57 22.25 14.86
N VAL A 361 11.15 21.26 14.21
CA VAL A 361 10.70 19.87 14.28
C VAL A 361 11.87 18.97 14.64
N GLN A 362 11.60 17.93 15.40
CA GLN A 362 12.55 16.86 15.69
C GLN A 362 12.27 15.66 14.79
N ALA A 363 13.31 15.05 14.24
CA ALA A 363 13.20 13.78 13.54
C ALA A 363 12.81 12.65 14.51
N ILE A 364 11.72 11.94 14.20
CA ILE A 364 11.30 10.71 14.90
C ILE A 364 11.68 9.43 14.15
N PHE A 365 12.18 9.57 12.92
CA PHE A 365 12.77 8.49 12.12
C PHE A 365 13.96 9.04 11.33
N SER A 366 14.91 8.19 10.94
CA SER A 366 16.03 8.59 10.07
C SER A 366 15.63 8.63 8.59
N HIS A 367 16.17 9.59 7.83
CA HIS A 367 15.96 9.73 6.39
C HIS A 367 17.28 9.93 5.65
N ALA A 368 17.52 9.13 4.61
CA ALA A 368 18.73 9.19 3.79
C ALA A 368 18.39 9.55 2.34
N ALA A 369 18.80 10.74 1.91
CA ALA A 369 18.55 11.27 0.56
C ALA A 369 19.38 10.61 -0.55
N GLY A 370 20.40 9.83 -0.20
CA GLY A 370 21.38 9.32 -1.16
C GLY A 370 22.15 10.46 -1.82
N ASP A 371 22.17 10.48 -3.15
CA ASP A 371 22.77 11.50 -4.02
C ASP A 371 21.78 12.64 -4.38
N ASN A 372 20.53 12.57 -3.94
CA ASN A 372 19.51 13.55 -4.32
C ASN A 372 19.66 14.87 -3.54
N SER A 373 20.26 15.87 -4.19
CA SER A 373 20.49 17.22 -3.65
C SER A 373 19.22 18.04 -3.34
N THR A 374 18.03 17.59 -3.74
CA THR A 374 16.75 18.24 -3.39
C THR A 374 16.15 17.72 -2.09
N LEU A 375 16.61 16.56 -1.60
CA LEU A 375 16.11 15.91 -0.39
C LEU A 375 17.06 16.15 0.80
N LEU A 376 16.51 16.22 2.01
CA LEU A 376 17.28 16.44 3.23
C LEU A 376 17.60 15.11 3.94
N SER A 377 18.88 14.80 4.13
CA SER A 377 19.33 13.70 4.98
C SER A 377 19.42 14.11 6.45
N PHE A 378 18.93 13.26 7.36
CA PHE A 378 19.01 13.43 8.81
C PHE A 378 18.84 12.09 9.54
N LYS A 379 19.28 12.03 10.80
CA LYS A 379 19.03 10.88 11.68
C LYS A 379 17.89 11.18 12.66
N GLU A 380 17.31 10.13 13.20
CA GLU A 380 16.39 10.22 14.34
C GLU A 380 17.01 11.06 15.47
N GLY A 381 16.21 11.94 16.08
CA GLY A 381 16.63 12.91 17.07
C GLY A 381 17.19 14.24 16.53
N ASP A 382 17.61 14.32 15.25
CA ASP A 382 18.15 15.56 14.68
C ASP A 382 17.07 16.67 14.61
N LEU A 383 17.49 17.92 14.83
CA LEU A 383 16.63 19.11 14.77
C LEU A 383 16.62 19.74 13.37
N ILE A 384 15.43 20.11 12.90
CA ILE A 384 15.21 20.74 11.60
C ILE A 384 14.36 22.00 11.80
N THR A 385 14.82 23.12 11.26
CA THR A 385 14.04 24.37 11.20
C THR A 385 13.22 24.40 9.91
N LEU A 386 11.89 24.56 10.03
CA LEU A 386 11.03 24.67 8.85
C LEU A 386 11.25 26.01 8.13
N LEU A 387 11.41 25.92 6.79
CA LEU A 387 11.49 27.07 5.90
C LEU A 387 10.15 27.35 5.21
N VAL A 388 9.28 26.33 5.12
CA VAL A 388 7.88 26.45 4.70
C VAL A 388 7.00 25.95 5.86
N PRO A 389 6.09 26.77 6.43
CA PRO A 389 5.34 26.40 7.64
C PRO A 389 4.46 25.16 7.51
N GLU A 390 3.88 24.95 6.33
CA GLU A 390 2.90 23.89 6.06
C GLU A 390 3.50 22.85 5.10
N ALA A 391 3.20 21.57 5.35
CA ALA A 391 3.57 20.51 4.42
C ALA A 391 2.74 20.58 3.14
N ARG A 392 3.34 20.27 2.00
CA ARG A 392 2.63 20.11 0.71
C ARG A 392 2.78 18.68 0.23
N ASP A 393 1.66 18.04 -0.09
CA ASP A 393 1.58 16.67 -0.58
C ASP A 393 2.36 15.65 0.28
N GLY A 394 2.40 15.88 1.61
CA GLY A 394 3.11 15.04 2.58
C GLY A 394 4.58 15.39 2.81
N TRP A 395 5.11 16.44 2.17
CA TRP A 395 6.51 16.87 2.27
C TRP A 395 6.66 18.23 2.95
N HIS A 396 7.65 18.35 3.83
CA HIS A 396 8.14 19.63 4.36
C HIS A 396 9.44 20.04 3.68
N TYR A 397 9.72 21.35 3.70
CA TYR A 397 11.01 21.93 3.30
C TYR A 397 11.63 22.65 4.48
N GLY A 398 12.88 22.30 4.82
CA GLY A 398 13.56 22.81 6.01
C GLY A 398 15.07 22.78 5.90
N GLU A 399 15.72 23.24 6.97
CA GLU A 399 17.18 23.26 7.14
C GLU A 399 17.55 22.41 8.35
N SER A 400 18.45 21.44 8.18
CA SER A 400 19.00 20.67 9.31
C SER A 400 19.87 21.59 10.18
N GLU A 401 19.61 21.66 11.48
CA GLU A 401 20.43 22.48 12.37
C GLU A 401 21.88 21.98 12.47
N LYS A 402 22.10 20.68 12.23
CA LYS A 402 23.38 19.98 12.37
C LYS A 402 24.28 20.10 11.14
N THR A 403 23.73 19.91 9.94
CA THR A 403 24.50 19.93 8.69
C THR A 403 24.36 21.24 7.92
N LYS A 404 23.41 22.11 8.29
CA LYS A 404 22.99 23.33 7.57
C LYS A 404 22.54 23.10 6.13
N MET A 405 22.36 21.85 5.73
CA MET A 405 21.79 21.49 4.44
C MET A 405 20.29 21.75 4.43
N ARG A 406 19.77 22.12 3.26
CA ARG A 406 18.35 22.36 3.00
C ARG A 406 17.82 21.34 2.02
N GLY A 407 16.58 20.92 2.20
CA GLY A 407 15.95 19.95 1.30
C GLY A 407 14.54 19.59 1.75
N TRP A 408 13.88 18.81 0.90
CA TRP A 408 12.57 18.23 1.18
C TRP A 408 12.69 16.95 2.01
N PHE A 409 11.72 16.71 2.88
CA PHE A 409 11.62 15.49 3.66
C PHE A 409 10.17 15.12 3.99
N PRO A 410 9.85 13.85 4.27
CA PRO A 410 8.49 13.43 4.61
C PRO A 410 8.03 14.04 5.94
N PHE A 411 6.85 14.65 5.96
CA PHE A 411 6.26 15.25 7.17
C PHE A 411 6.18 14.23 8.32
N SER A 412 5.74 13.01 8.02
CA SER A 412 5.56 11.90 8.97
C SER A 412 6.84 11.43 9.66
N TYR A 413 8.03 11.88 9.22
CA TYR A 413 9.31 11.55 9.83
C TYR A 413 9.70 12.54 10.94
N THR A 414 8.86 13.55 11.21
CA THR A 414 9.18 14.63 12.15
C THR A 414 7.99 14.97 13.07
N ARG A 415 8.28 15.55 14.23
CA ARG A 415 7.30 16.07 15.21
C ARG A 415 7.64 17.52 15.56
N VAL A 416 6.63 18.38 15.67
CA VAL A 416 6.81 19.77 16.11
C VAL A 416 7.37 19.82 17.54
N LEU A 417 8.30 20.74 17.77
CA LEU A 417 8.83 21.08 19.09
C LEU A 417 8.25 22.43 19.51
N ASP A 418 7.39 22.41 20.54
CA ASP A 418 6.90 23.62 21.17
C ASP A 418 7.99 24.25 22.04
N ASN A 419 8.26 25.54 21.82
CA ASN A 419 9.32 26.28 22.50
C ASN A 419 8.77 26.97 23.76
N ASP A 420 8.21 26.21 24.69
CA ASP A 420 7.95 26.71 26.04
C ASP A 420 8.20 25.65 27.11
N GLY A 421 8.85 26.05 28.20
CA GLY A 421 9.40 25.14 29.20
C GLY A 421 8.39 24.78 30.28
N SER A 422 7.67 23.66 30.12
CA SER A 422 6.95 23.04 31.23
C SER A 422 6.99 21.51 31.16
N GLU A 423 7.62 20.90 32.16
CA GLU A 423 7.49 19.46 32.38
C GLU A 423 6.05 19.13 32.83
N ARG A 424 5.29 18.36 32.03
CA ARG A 424 4.73 17.05 32.44
C ARG A 424 3.78 16.40 31.43
N VAL A 425 4.02 15.11 31.20
CA VAL A 425 3.06 14.04 30.84
C VAL A 425 2.59 13.95 29.37
N HIS A 426 3.39 13.22 28.59
CA HIS A 426 3.01 12.10 27.72
C HIS A 426 1.71 12.16 26.89
N THR A 427 1.83 12.56 25.62
CA THR A 427 1.01 12.00 24.52
C THR A 427 1.64 10.72 23.97
N SER A 428 1.51 9.63 24.73
CA SER A 428 1.86 8.29 24.23
C SER A 428 0.80 7.81 23.23
N LEU A 429 1.26 7.31 22.08
CA LEU A 429 0.40 6.75 21.04
C LEU A 429 -0.02 5.31 21.45
N GLN A 430 -1.05 5.18 22.28
CA GLN A 430 -1.70 3.89 22.54
C GLN A 430 -3.21 3.92 22.27
N GLN A 431 -3.74 2.74 21.98
CA GLN A 431 -5.02 2.52 21.32
C GLN A 431 -6.22 3.07 22.12
N GLY A 432 -6.97 3.97 21.49
CA GLY A 432 -8.20 4.52 22.08
C GLY A 432 -9.31 3.47 22.20
N LYS A 433 -9.74 3.20 23.43
CA LYS A 433 -11.12 2.79 23.74
C LYS A 433 -11.83 3.98 24.37
N SER A 434 -13.07 4.23 23.94
CA SER A 434 -13.84 5.43 24.30
C SER A 434 -14.16 5.50 25.79
N SER A 435 -14.14 6.71 26.35
CA SER A 435 -14.72 7.01 27.67
C SER A 435 -16.14 7.55 27.50
N SER A 436 -17.06 7.08 28.34
CA SER A 436 -18.45 7.51 28.40
C SER A 436 -18.76 8.09 29.78
N THR A 437 -19.76 8.97 29.84
CA THR A 437 -20.16 9.73 31.03
C THR A 437 -20.46 8.89 32.27
N GLY A 438 -19.98 9.31 33.44
CA GLY A 438 -20.42 8.78 34.73
C GLY A 438 -19.51 9.16 35.88
N ASN A 439 -19.74 10.33 36.50
CA ASN A 439 -19.09 10.70 37.75
C ASN A 439 -20.03 10.36 38.92
N LEU A 440 -19.65 9.38 39.75
CA LEU A 440 -20.32 9.10 41.02
C LEU A 440 -19.27 8.80 42.08
N LEU A 441 -19.36 9.50 43.21
CA LEU A 441 -18.54 9.30 44.39
C LEU A 441 -18.94 7.96 45.05
N ASP A 442 -17.98 7.12 45.44
CA ASP A 442 -17.53 7.06 46.84
C ASP A 442 -16.43 5.99 47.07
N LYS A 443 -15.83 6.02 48.26
CA LYS A 443 -14.77 5.10 48.71
C LYS A 443 -15.36 3.73 49.12
N ASP A 444 -14.63 2.64 48.90
CA ASP A 444 -13.86 1.92 49.95
C ASP A 444 -13.30 0.57 49.44
N ASP A 445 -12.32 0.02 50.17
CA ASP A 445 -11.59 -1.22 49.85
C ASP A 445 -12.45 -2.48 49.84
N ILE A 446 -12.32 -3.33 48.80
CA ILE A 446 -12.42 -4.80 48.89
C ILE A 446 -11.45 -5.47 47.90
N SER A 447 -10.59 -6.35 48.43
CA SER A 447 -9.68 -7.20 47.66
C SER A 447 -10.42 -8.37 46.96
N ILE A 448 -10.09 -8.65 45.70
CA ILE A 448 -10.62 -9.79 44.93
C ILE A 448 -9.50 -10.81 44.68
N PRO A 449 -9.70 -12.12 44.94
CA PRO A 449 -8.70 -13.16 44.65
C PRO A 449 -8.65 -13.52 43.15
N PRO A 450 -7.55 -14.11 42.65
CA PRO A 450 -7.43 -14.49 41.24
C PRO A 450 -8.33 -15.69 40.87
N PRO A 451 -8.75 -15.81 39.61
CA PRO A 451 -9.65 -16.89 39.17
C PRO A 451 -8.89 -18.21 38.89
N ASP A 452 -9.34 -19.31 39.50
CA ASP A 452 -8.85 -20.65 39.22
C ASP A 452 -9.41 -21.22 37.89
N TYR A 453 -8.51 -21.72 37.05
CA TYR A 453 -8.82 -22.63 35.95
C TYR A 453 -8.12 -23.97 36.19
N GLY A 454 -8.85 -24.99 36.65
CA GLY A 454 -8.33 -26.32 36.93
C GLY A 454 -9.41 -27.40 36.83
N MET A 455 -9.10 -28.51 36.15
CA MET A 455 -10.03 -29.62 35.90
C MET A 455 -10.08 -30.59 37.09
N ALA A 456 -11.25 -31.16 37.40
CA ALA A 456 -11.36 -32.55 37.89
C ALA A 456 -12.80 -33.10 37.79
N SER A 457 -12.90 -34.41 37.57
CA SER A 457 -14.13 -35.17 37.39
C SER A 457 -14.72 -35.69 38.71
N GLN A 458 -16.05 -35.69 38.86
CA GLN A 458 -16.77 -36.70 39.66
C GLN A 458 -18.25 -36.78 39.28
N ALA A 459 -18.94 -37.88 39.63
CA ALA A 459 -20.13 -38.33 38.92
C ALA A 459 -21.33 -38.69 39.83
N PHE A 460 -22.54 -38.29 39.38
CA PHE A 460 -23.88 -38.82 39.70
C PHE A 460 -24.37 -38.78 41.18
N PRO A 461 -25.69 -38.94 41.48
CA PRO A 461 -26.82 -39.35 40.63
C PRO A 461 -28.05 -38.40 40.62
N ALA A 462 -29.17 -38.87 40.07
CA ALA A 462 -30.38 -38.09 39.75
C ALA A 462 -31.64 -38.50 40.55
N GLN A 463 -32.55 -37.53 40.76
CA GLN A 463 -34.02 -37.60 40.95
C GLN A 463 -34.49 -36.16 41.27
N GLY A 464 -35.71 -35.69 41.00
CA GLY A 464 -36.90 -36.23 40.32
C GLY A 464 -37.83 -35.02 39.98
N GLY A 465 -38.88 -35.23 39.18
CA GLY A 465 -39.63 -34.09 38.60
C GLY A 465 -40.62 -33.38 39.54
N ASN A 466 -40.97 -32.12 39.22
CA ASN A 466 -42.33 -31.82 38.76
C ASN A 466 -42.52 -30.44 38.10
N THR A 467 -43.37 -30.43 37.07
CA THR A 467 -44.29 -29.36 36.57
C THR A 467 -44.19 -27.92 37.11
N PHE A 468 -44.11 -26.91 36.21
CA PHE A 468 -45.26 -26.05 35.85
C PHE A 468 -44.99 -25.19 34.58
N LYS A 469 -46.02 -24.45 34.11
CA LYS A 469 -46.23 -24.08 32.69
C LYS A 469 -45.69 -22.72 32.23
N GLN A 470 -45.47 -22.61 30.92
CA GLN A 470 -45.34 -21.34 30.18
C GLN A 470 -46.63 -20.47 30.22
N ARG A 471 -46.47 -19.16 29.98
CA ARG A 471 -47.51 -18.30 29.38
C ARG A 471 -46.90 -17.39 28.30
N PRO A 472 -47.58 -17.22 27.14
CA PRO A 472 -47.19 -16.26 26.12
C PRO A 472 -47.87 -14.90 26.32
N TYR A 473 -47.34 -13.86 25.67
CA TYR A 473 -48.13 -12.68 25.29
C TYR A 473 -47.91 -12.35 23.82
N SER A 474 -49.00 -12.31 23.08
CA SER A 474 -49.09 -11.77 21.74
C SER A 474 -49.72 -10.38 21.81
N VAL A 475 -49.27 -9.46 20.97
CA VAL A 475 -50.07 -8.29 20.54
C VAL A 475 -49.87 -8.11 19.05
N ALA A 476 -50.97 -8.13 18.31
CA ALA A 476 -51.00 -8.07 16.85
C ALA A 476 -51.30 -6.64 16.37
N VAL A 477 -50.86 -6.37 15.14
CA VAL A 477 -51.12 -5.12 14.39
C VAL A 477 -52.54 -5.17 13.79
N PRO A 478 -53.28 -4.05 13.75
CA PRO A 478 -54.38 -3.87 12.81
C PRO A 478 -53.90 -3.12 11.56
N ALA A 479 -54.03 -3.75 10.40
CA ALA A 479 -54.02 -3.08 9.10
C ALA A 479 -55.42 -3.21 8.51
N PHE A 480 -55.99 -2.12 8.01
CA PHE A 480 -57.19 -2.13 7.18
C PHE A 480 -57.07 -1.12 6.05
N SER A 481 -57.56 -1.52 4.88
CA SER A 481 -57.68 -0.70 3.70
C SER A 481 -58.96 -1.08 2.96
N GLN A 482 -60.03 -0.30 3.16
CA GLN A 482 -60.93 0.20 2.13
C GLN A 482 -61.79 1.32 2.69
#